data_AF-A0A7C3J9E2-F1
#
_entry.id   AF-A0A7C3J9E2-F1
#
_cell.length_a   1.000
_cell.length_b   1.000
_cell.length_c   1.000
_cell.angle_alpha   90.00
_cell.angle_beta   90.00
_cell.angle_gamma   90.00
#
_symmetry.space_group_name_H-M   'P 1'
#
loop_
_entity.id
_entity.type
_entity.pdbx_description
1 polymer ?
#
loop_
_entity_poly.entity_id
_entity_poly.type
_entity_poly.pdbx_seq_one_letter_code
_entity_poly.pdbx_strand_id
1 'polypeptide(L)'
;MKQRERQSQTPTLGGYFLIPHELLHILGFWLVGKQCRYQWGNNYVTPIGPLTYREQLVGTLFPFCIFLIIVVFSGILSGLAYEQGLHTGSFFWFGFWTSLTVVAGIYAGTAIIDLRKAYLLIVNKPLMCDDYYDIIRRI
;
A
#
# COMPACT_ATOMS: atom_id res chain seq x y z
N MET A 1 4.01 -33.58 18.56
CA MET A 1 4.31 -32.69 17.41
C MET A 1 2.99 -32.31 16.75
N LYS A 2 2.51 -31.07 16.95
CA LYS A 2 1.23 -30.60 16.40
C LYS A 2 1.48 -30.16 14.95
N GLN A 3 0.98 -30.93 13.97
CA GLN A 3 0.98 -30.53 12.56
C GLN A 3 0.23 -29.20 12.44
N ARG A 4 0.95 -28.12 12.11
CA ARG A 4 0.31 -26.89 11.64
C ARG A 4 -0.23 -27.18 10.25
N GLU A 5 -1.53 -27.33 10.14
CA GLU A 5 -2.23 -27.24 8.86
C GLU A 5 -1.87 -25.88 8.23
N ARG A 6 -1.05 -25.89 7.18
CA ARG A 6 -0.96 -24.74 6.27
C ARG A 6 -2.31 -24.69 5.57
N GLN A 7 -3.23 -23.85 6.04
CA GLN A 7 -4.35 -23.41 5.22
C GLN A 7 -3.74 -22.77 3.96
N SER A 8 -3.74 -23.49 2.84
CA SER A 8 -3.37 -22.92 1.56
C SER A 8 -4.51 -22.00 1.14
N GLN A 9 -4.41 -20.72 1.48
CA GLN A 9 -5.30 -19.72 0.92
C GLN A 9 -5.07 -19.70 -0.60
N THR A 10 -6.10 -20.04 -1.37
CA THR A 10 -6.08 -19.94 -2.82
C THR A 10 -5.83 -18.48 -3.19
N PRO A 11 -4.79 -18.17 -3.99
CA PRO A 11 -4.48 -16.78 -4.33
C PRO A 11 -5.65 -16.17 -5.10
N THR A 12 -6.04 -14.94 -4.74
CA THR A 12 -7.13 -14.22 -5.41
C THR A 12 -6.57 -13.25 -6.45
N LEU A 13 -7.36 -12.94 -7.48
CA LEU A 13 -7.00 -11.91 -8.47
C LEU A 13 -6.70 -10.54 -7.81
N GLY A 14 -7.46 -10.17 -6.77
CA GLY A 14 -7.18 -8.98 -5.96
C GLY A 14 -5.79 -9.02 -5.31
N GLY A 15 -5.35 -10.19 -4.88
CA GLY A 15 -4.06 -10.39 -4.22
C GLY A 15 -2.86 -10.23 -5.12
N TYR A 16 -3.04 -10.42 -6.44
CA TYR A 16 -1.99 -10.12 -7.42
C TYR A 16 -1.91 -8.64 -7.74
N PHE A 17 -3.06 -7.97 -7.87
CA PHE A 17 -3.09 -6.53 -8.14
C PHE A 17 -2.49 -5.74 -6.97
N LEU A 18 -2.70 -6.18 -5.73
CA LEU A 18 -2.22 -5.49 -4.54
C LEU A 18 -0.77 -5.79 -4.18
N ILE A 19 -0.05 -6.66 -4.90
CA ILE A 19 1.34 -7.02 -4.56
C ILE A 19 2.23 -5.78 -4.36
N PRO A 20 2.28 -4.80 -5.28
CA PRO A 20 3.13 -3.63 -5.08
C PRO A 20 2.77 -2.83 -3.83
N HIS A 21 1.48 -2.74 -3.53
CA HIS A 21 0.95 -2.05 -2.36
C HIS A 21 1.30 -2.78 -1.05
N GLU A 22 1.11 -4.10 -1.00
CA GLU A 22 1.48 -4.92 0.16
C GLU A 22 3.00 -4.95 0.39
N LEU A 23 3.82 -4.98 -0.65
CA LEU A 23 5.28 -4.89 -0.50
C LEU A 23 5.71 -3.57 0.15
N LEU A 24 4.99 -2.47 -0.11
CA LEU A 24 5.23 -1.20 0.57
C LEU A 24 4.83 -1.25 2.04
N HIS A 25 3.78 -1.98 2.42
CA HIS A 25 3.49 -2.23 3.85
C HIS A 25 4.63 -2.98 4.53
N ILE A 26 5.17 -4.02 3.91
CA ILE A 26 6.34 -4.75 4.44
C ILE A 26 7.52 -3.79 4.65
N LEU A 27 7.80 -2.95 3.64
CA LEU A 27 8.89 -1.98 3.72
C LEU A 27 8.64 -0.95 4.85
N GLY A 28 7.41 -0.44 4.97
CA GLY A 28 7.01 0.48 6.04
C GLY A 28 7.22 -0.11 7.42
N PHE A 29 6.85 -1.38 7.62
CA PHE A 29 7.09 -2.09 8.88
C PHE A 29 8.57 -2.37 9.13
N TRP A 30 9.36 -2.70 8.10
CA TRP A 30 10.81 -2.87 8.23
C TRP A 30 11.51 -1.58 8.64
N LEU A 31 11.07 -0.42 8.16
CA LEU A 31 11.62 0.89 8.56
C LEU A 31 11.44 1.19 10.05
N VAL A 32 10.41 0.62 10.69
CA VAL A 32 10.19 0.71 12.14
C VAL A 32 10.71 -0.52 12.90
N GLY A 33 11.53 -1.36 12.26
CA GLY A 33 12.17 -2.52 12.88
C GLY A 33 11.26 -3.72 13.12
N LYS A 34 10.10 -3.79 12.43
CA LYS A 34 9.10 -4.86 12.62
C LYS A 34 9.14 -5.86 11.47
N GLN A 35 9.25 -7.14 11.82
CA GLN A 35 9.12 -8.21 10.83
C GLN A 35 7.66 -8.44 10.46
N CYS A 36 7.43 -8.87 9.23
CA CYS A 36 6.09 -9.15 8.71
C CYS A 36 6.04 -10.53 8.07
N ARG A 37 4.82 -11.06 7.98
CA ARG A 37 4.49 -12.21 7.15
C ARG A 37 3.64 -11.73 6.00
N TYR A 38 4.06 -12.12 4.81
CA TYR A 38 3.29 -11.95 3.59
C TYR A 38 3.29 -13.28 2.84
N GLN A 39 2.13 -13.64 2.30
CA GLN A 39 1.99 -14.77 1.41
C GLN A 39 1.57 -14.24 0.04
N TRP A 40 2.24 -14.71 -0.99
CA TRP A 40 1.96 -14.31 -2.36
C TRP A 40 0.50 -14.58 -2.73
N GLY A 41 -0.17 -13.57 -3.31
CA GLY A 41 -1.59 -13.64 -3.67
C GLY A 41 -2.56 -13.46 -2.51
N ASN A 42 -2.06 -13.12 -1.32
CA ASN A 42 -2.87 -12.59 -0.23
C ASN A 42 -2.98 -11.06 -0.34
N ASN A 43 -4.10 -10.53 0.15
CA ASN A 43 -4.43 -9.11 0.08
C ASN A 43 -3.89 -8.32 1.29
N TYR A 44 -3.12 -8.97 2.19
CA TYR A 44 -2.76 -8.37 3.47
C TYR A 44 -1.37 -8.83 3.96
N VAL A 45 -0.65 -7.89 4.56
CA VAL A 45 0.57 -8.12 5.34
C VAL A 45 0.24 -8.17 6.82
N THR A 46 0.74 -9.20 7.51
CA THR A 46 0.55 -9.34 8.97
C THR A 46 1.87 -9.09 9.71
N PRO A 47 1.96 -8.08 10.59
CA PRO A 47 3.13 -7.83 11.42
C PRO A 47 3.33 -8.93 12.47
N ILE A 48 4.58 -9.28 12.76
CA ILE A 48 4.93 -10.29 13.76
C ILE A 48 5.11 -9.59 15.11
N GLY A 49 4.19 -9.85 16.04
CA GLY A 49 4.23 -9.33 17.40
C GLY A 49 3.44 -8.04 17.60
N PRO A 50 3.44 -7.49 18.83
CA PRO A 50 2.70 -6.28 19.13
C PRO A 50 3.32 -5.06 18.44
N LEU A 51 2.44 -4.19 17.94
CA LEU A 51 2.80 -2.89 17.39
C LEU A 51 2.34 -1.79 18.35
N THR A 52 3.20 -0.79 18.52
CA THR A 52 2.82 0.50 19.11
C THR A 52 2.02 1.31 18.11
N TYR A 53 1.28 2.29 18.61
CA TYR A 53 0.50 3.22 17.79
C TYR A 53 1.30 3.87 16.65
N ARG A 54 2.53 4.31 16.93
CA ARG A 54 3.39 4.97 15.93
C ARG A 54 3.83 3.98 14.84
N GLU A 55 4.16 2.76 15.22
CA GLU A 55 4.58 1.71 14.29
C GLU A 55 3.42 1.29 13.37
N GLN A 56 2.19 1.20 13.92
CA GLN A 56 0.98 0.97 13.12
C GLN A 56 0.76 2.09 12.12
N LEU A 57 0.82 3.36 12.55
CA LEU A 57 0.64 4.49 11.64
C LEU A 57 1.66 4.51 10.51
N VAL A 58 2.95 4.31 10.81
CA VAL A 58 3.98 4.30 9.78
C VAL A 58 3.75 3.15 8.80
N GLY A 59 3.57 1.93 9.31
CA GLY A 59 3.32 0.76 8.46
C GLY A 59 2.10 0.93 7.56
N THR A 60 1.02 1.50 8.09
CA THR A 60 -0.25 1.72 7.36
C THR A 60 -0.17 2.88 6.36
N LEU A 61 0.43 4.02 6.70
CA LEU A 61 0.45 5.20 5.83
C LEU A 61 1.55 5.14 4.76
N PHE A 62 2.56 4.28 4.94
CA PHE A 62 3.72 4.25 4.06
C PHE A 62 3.37 4.02 2.57
N PRO A 63 2.53 3.05 2.18
CA PRO A 63 2.14 2.89 0.78
C PRO A 63 1.45 4.11 0.20
N PHE A 64 0.53 4.72 0.95
CA PHE A 64 -0.15 5.95 0.53
C PHE A 64 0.84 7.08 0.26
N CYS A 65 1.78 7.32 1.18
CA CYS A 65 2.79 8.35 1.01
C CYS A 65 3.65 8.13 -0.23
N ILE A 66 4.10 6.89 -0.47
CA ILE A 66 4.93 6.57 -1.64
C ILE A 66 4.15 6.79 -2.94
N PHE A 67 2.93 6.27 -3.06
CA PHE A 67 2.13 6.48 -4.26
C PHE A 67 1.77 7.95 -4.49
N LEU A 68 1.47 8.70 -3.42
CA LEU A 68 1.22 10.14 -3.51
C LEU A 68 2.44 10.90 -4.04
N ILE A 69 3.65 10.57 -3.54
CA ILE A 69 4.90 11.17 -4.03
C ILE A 69 5.09 10.86 -5.51
N ILE A 70 4.88 9.61 -5.93
CA ILE A 70 5.01 9.21 -7.34
C ILE A 70 4.01 9.98 -8.20
N VAL A 71 2.74 10.07 -7.79
CA VAL A 71 1.69 10.83 -8.52
C VAL A 71 2.09 12.29 -8.69
N VAL A 72 2.48 12.97 -7.62
CA VAL A 72 2.85 14.39 -7.67
C VAL A 72 4.08 14.60 -8.55
N PHE A 73 5.12 13.79 -8.34
CA PHE A 73 6.37 13.91 -9.08
C PHE A 73 6.20 13.62 -10.57
N SER A 74 5.55 12.51 -10.91
CA SER A 74 5.28 12.15 -12.31
C SER A 74 4.31 13.11 -12.99
N GLY A 75 3.35 13.69 -12.26
CA GLY A 75 2.47 14.74 -12.78
C GLY A 75 3.22 16.01 -13.17
N ILE A 76 4.17 16.45 -12.33
CA ILE A 76 5.05 17.59 -12.64
C ILE A 76 5.89 17.28 -13.89
N LEU A 77 6.53 16.12 -13.95
CA LEU A 77 7.35 15.72 -15.10
C LEU A 77 6.52 15.56 -16.38
N SER A 78 5.27 15.14 -16.28
CA SER A 78 4.34 15.12 -17.41
C SER A 78 4.10 16.53 -17.96
N GLY A 79 3.80 17.49 -17.10
CA GLY A 79 3.63 18.89 -17.50
C GLY A 79 4.85 19.46 -18.22
N LEU A 80 6.06 19.23 -17.68
CA LEU A 80 7.32 19.65 -18.30
C LEU A 80 7.57 18.95 -19.65
N ALA A 81 7.29 17.64 -19.73
CA ALA A 81 7.46 16.87 -20.96
C ALA A 81 6.44 17.26 -22.05
N TYR A 82 5.25 17.75 -21.66
CA TYR A 82 4.27 18.28 -22.61
C TYR A 82 4.79 19.54 -23.30
N GLU A 83 5.32 20.48 -22.52
CA GLU A 83 5.93 21.71 -23.05
C GLU A 83 7.09 21.38 -24.00
N GLN A 84 7.99 20.49 -23.58
CA GLN A 84 9.07 20.01 -24.44
C GLN A 84 8.56 19.32 -25.72
N GLY A 85 7.47 18.56 -25.62
CA GLY A 85 6.83 17.90 -26.76
C GLY A 85 6.28 18.89 -27.79
N LEU A 86 5.72 20.02 -27.36
CA LEU A 86 5.29 21.09 -28.26
C LEU A 86 6.46 21.68 -29.06
N HIS A 87 7.64 21.80 -28.45
CA HIS A 87 8.84 22.33 -29.12
C HIS A 87 9.54 21.33 -30.02
N THR A 88 9.56 20.05 -29.64
CA THR A 88 10.36 19.00 -30.31
C THR A 88 9.55 18.07 -31.21
N GLY A 89 8.21 18.10 -31.11
CA GLY A 89 7.29 17.21 -31.83
C GLY A 89 7.19 15.79 -31.27
N SER A 90 7.91 15.46 -30.19
CA SER A 90 7.89 14.12 -29.57
C SER A 90 7.15 14.12 -28.25
N PHE A 91 6.04 13.37 -28.17
CA PHE A 91 5.21 13.26 -26.96
C PHE A 91 5.43 11.97 -26.16
N PHE A 92 6.48 11.20 -26.49
CA PHE A 92 6.75 9.93 -25.80
C PHE A 92 6.87 10.11 -24.28
N TRP A 93 7.69 11.07 -23.84
CA TRP A 93 7.92 11.33 -22.42
C TRP A 93 6.68 11.86 -21.71
N PHE A 94 5.89 12.71 -22.38
CA PHE A 94 4.60 13.14 -21.87
C PHE A 94 3.67 11.94 -21.62
N GLY A 95 3.56 11.04 -22.61
CA GLY A 95 2.75 9.82 -22.49
C GLY A 95 3.24 8.90 -21.37
N PHE A 96 4.55 8.72 -21.25
CA PHE A 96 5.17 7.91 -20.20
C PHE A 96 4.85 8.45 -18.79
N TRP A 97 5.14 9.73 -18.53
CA TRP A 97 4.92 10.33 -17.22
C TRP A 97 3.44 10.42 -16.85
N THR A 98 2.58 10.69 -17.83
CA THR A 98 1.12 10.67 -17.64
C THR A 98 0.63 9.27 -17.28
N SER A 99 1.10 8.24 -17.98
CA SER A 99 0.73 6.85 -17.69
C SER A 99 1.18 6.44 -16.29
N LEU A 100 2.39 6.83 -15.89
CA LEU A 100 2.90 6.58 -14.54
C LEU A 100 2.04 7.28 -13.47
N THR A 101 1.63 8.52 -13.73
CA THR A 101 0.74 9.28 -12.85
C THR A 101 -0.59 8.55 -12.65
N VAL A 102 -1.21 8.08 -13.73
CA VAL A 102 -2.49 7.37 -13.69
C VAL A 102 -2.36 6.05 -12.93
N VAL A 103 -1.35 5.24 -13.25
CA VAL A 103 -1.12 3.96 -12.57
C VAL A 103 -0.88 4.18 -11.07
N ALA A 104 0.01 5.10 -10.70
CA ALA A 104 0.27 5.43 -9.30
C ALA A 104 -0.98 5.98 -8.59
N GLY A 105 -1.82 6.75 -9.30
CA GLY A 105 -3.08 7.26 -8.78
C GLY A 105 -4.08 6.15 -8.45
N ILE A 106 -4.18 5.12 -9.30
CA ILE A 106 -5.02 3.93 -9.02
C ILE A 106 -4.54 3.23 -7.75
N TYR A 107 -3.22 3.04 -7.60
CA TYR A 107 -2.63 2.44 -6.39
C TYR A 107 -2.74 3.34 -5.13
N ALA A 108 -2.70 4.67 -5.28
CA ALA A 108 -3.02 5.57 -4.18
C ALA A 108 -4.48 5.41 -3.74
N GLY A 109 -5.39 5.15 -4.69
CA GLY A 109 -6.79 4.84 -4.44
C GLY A 109 -6.99 3.59 -3.59
N THR A 110 -6.20 2.52 -3.82
CA THR A 110 -6.29 1.31 -2.97
C THR A 110 -5.85 1.59 -1.53
N ALA A 111 -4.97 2.59 -1.32
CA ALA A 111 -4.50 3.02 -0.01
C ALA A 111 -5.49 3.94 0.76
N ILE A 112 -6.66 4.27 0.20
CA ILE A 112 -7.71 5.02 0.92
C ILE A 112 -8.21 4.25 2.14
N ILE A 113 -8.26 2.91 2.05
CA ILE A 113 -8.63 2.05 3.17
C ILE A 113 -7.61 2.22 4.32
N ASP A 114 -6.34 2.40 4.00
CA ASP A 114 -5.27 2.60 4.99
C ASP A 114 -5.31 3.98 5.62
N LEU A 115 -5.62 5.02 4.83
CA LEU A 115 -5.92 6.35 5.36
C LEU A 115 -7.07 6.31 6.37
N ARG A 116 -8.14 5.57 6.05
CA ARG A 116 -9.27 5.40 6.96
C ARG A 116 -8.86 4.67 8.24
N LYS A 117 -8.07 3.60 8.13
CA LYS A 117 -7.52 2.87 9.30
C LYS A 117 -6.64 3.78 10.16
N ALA A 118 -5.74 4.54 9.55
CA ALA A 118 -4.88 5.50 10.23
C ALA A 118 -5.68 6.60 10.93
N TYR A 119 -6.72 7.13 10.28
CA TYR A 119 -7.63 8.11 10.89
C TYR A 119 -8.35 7.53 12.11
N LEU A 120 -8.89 6.31 12.00
CA LEU A 120 -9.57 5.65 13.13
C LEU A 120 -8.60 5.40 14.31
N LEU A 121 -7.36 5.01 14.01
CA LEU A 121 -6.30 4.89 15.02
C LEU A 121 -6.03 6.24 15.71
N ILE A 122 -5.96 7.35 14.96
CA ILE A 122 -5.73 8.69 15.53
C ILE A 122 -6.87 9.14 16.44
N VAL A 123 -8.12 8.87 16.06
CA VAL A 123 -9.31 9.37 16.81
C VAL A 123 -9.68 8.44 17.98
N ASN A 124 -8.89 7.39 18.26
CA ASN A 124 -9.17 6.38 19.31
C ASN A 124 -10.61 5.82 19.24
N LYS A 125 -11.22 5.81 18.04
CA LYS A 125 -12.52 5.18 17.85
C LYS A 125 -12.32 3.68 17.73
N PRO A 126 -13.19 2.85 18.33
CA PRO A 126 -13.18 1.43 18.04
C PRO A 126 -13.26 1.29 16.51
N LEU A 127 -12.39 0.45 15.95
CA LEU A 127 -12.45 0.04 14.54
C LEU A 127 -13.83 -0.62 14.36
N MET A 128 -14.84 0.18 14.04
CA MET A 128 -16.19 -0.30 13.77
C MET A 128 -16.11 -1.15 12.51
N CYS A 129 -15.99 -2.45 12.75
CA CYS A 129 -16.16 -3.57 11.83
C CYS A 129 -15.38 -3.46 10.50
N ASP A 130 -14.10 -3.80 10.58
CA ASP A 130 -13.45 -4.72 9.63
C ASP A 130 -12.30 -5.42 10.37
N ASP A 131 -12.56 -5.78 11.62
CA ASP A 131 -11.55 -6.29 12.53
C ASP A 131 -11.39 -7.81 12.31
N TYR A 132 -10.67 -8.16 11.24
CA TYR A 132 -10.07 -9.49 11.12
C TYR A 132 -8.89 -9.64 12.11
N TYR A 133 -8.32 -8.54 12.62
CA TYR A 133 -7.30 -8.58 13.67
C TYR A 133 -7.87 -9.03 15.02
N ASP A 134 -9.16 -8.82 15.27
CA ASP A 134 -9.88 -9.35 16.44
C ASP A 134 -10.15 -10.86 16.35
N ILE A 135 -10.19 -11.46 15.15
CA ILE A 135 -10.29 -12.92 14.99
C ILE A 135 -8.97 -13.59 15.39
N ILE A 136 -7.82 -12.99 15.06
CA ILE A 136 -6.51 -13.55 15.40
C ILE A 136 -6.18 -13.37 16.89
N ARG A 137 -6.77 -12.40 17.59
CA ARG A 137 -6.63 -12.26 19.04
C ARG A 137 -7.55 -13.18 19.86
N ARG A 138 -8.54 -13.82 19.23
CA ARG A 138 -9.52 -14.71 19.89
C ARG A 138 -9.37 -16.19 19.52
N ILE A 139 -8.31 -16.57 18.81
CA ILE A 139 -7.91 -17.98 18.55
C ILE A 139 -6.51 -18.19 19.12
#